data_AF-A0A1J5FEM2-F1
#
_entry.id   AF-A0A1J5FEM2-F1
#
_cell.length_a   1.000
_cell.length_b   1.000
_cell.length_c   1.000
_cell.angle_alpha   90.00
_cell.angle_beta   90.00
_cell.angle_gamma   90.00
#
_symmetry.space_group_name_H-M   'P 1'
#
loop_
_entity.id
_entity.type
_entity.pdbx_description
1 polymer ?
#
loop_
_entity_poly.entity_id
_entity_poly.type
_entity_poly.pdbx_seq_one_letter_code
_entity_poly.pdbx_strand_id
1 'polypeptide(L)'
;MTAIEKKQLKSYLEGSDSQPALNGGYLYIYLNNNLLTIVSIPSPNLMADNSSQSTVENDDEFQDKDGNDYSIIVLSSMYGIDWRLDTYPEDENIIKKISYEVKRNEY
;
A
#
# COMPACT_ATOMS: atom_id res chain seq x y z
N MET A 1 20.24 24.40 -24.78
CA MET A 1 19.49 23.13 -24.79
C MET A 1 19.15 22.80 -23.35
N THR A 2 17.89 22.94 -22.96
CA THR A 2 17.46 22.65 -21.59
C THR A 2 17.24 21.15 -21.49
N ALA A 3 17.99 20.47 -20.62
CA ALA A 3 17.74 19.07 -20.31
C ALA A 3 16.39 18.99 -19.60
N ILE A 4 15.40 18.39 -20.26
CA ILE A 4 14.17 17.97 -19.63
C ILE A 4 14.52 16.66 -18.92
N GLU A 5 14.69 16.71 -17.60
CA GLU A 5 14.68 15.50 -16.79
C GLU A 5 13.32 14.84 -16.99
N LYS A 6 13.28 13.78 -17.82
CA LYS A 6 12.17 12.84 -17.80
C LYS A 6 12.22 12.12 -16.46
N LYS A 7 11.55 12.68 -15.46
CA LYS A 7 11.20 11.97 -14.23
C LYS A 7 10.36 10.79 -14.69
N GLN A 8 10.93 9.58 -14.71
CA GLN A 8 10.16 8.36 -14.91
C GLN A 8 9.01 8.41 -13.90
N LEU A 9 7.77 8.50 -14.40
CA LEU A 9 6.59 8.37 -13.58
C LEU A 9 6.64 6.97 -12.97
N LYS A 10 6.65 6.92 -11.64
CA LYS A 10 6.59 5.66 -10.88
C LYS A 10 5.36 4.89 -11.38
N SER A 11 5.55 3.66 -11.84
CA SER A 11 4.50 2.70 -12.22
C SER A 11 3.90 1.99 -11.00
N TYR A 12 3.89 2.68 -9.87
CA TYR A 12 3.40 2.18 -8.60
C TYR A 12 2.78 3.30 -7.77
N LEU A 13 1.83 2.92 -6.92
CA LEU A 13 1.16 3.81 -5.98
C LEU A 13 1.75 3.60 -4.58
N GLU A 14 2.26 4.66 -3.97
CA GLU A 14 2.68 4.67 -2.57
C GLU A 14 1.70 5.47 -1.74
N GLY A 15 1.52 5.07 -0.49
CA GLY A 15 0.86 5.88 0.50
C GLY A 15 1.39 5.59 1.90
N SER A 16 1.09 6.51 2.81
CA SER A 16 1.45 6.37 4.21
C SER A 16 0.40 6.99 5.10
N ASP A 17 0.35 6.50 6.33
CA ASP A 17 -0.44 7.06 7.41
C ASP A 17 0.38 7.06 8.69
N SER A 18 0.55 8.24 9.31
CA SER A 18 1.40 8.44 10.48
C SER A 18 0.83 7.86 11.78
N GLN A 19 -0.39 7.31 11.76
CA GLN A 19 -0.95 6.63 12.92
C GLN A 19 -0.69 5.12 12.85
N PRO A 20 0.00 4.54 13.85
CA PRO A 20 0.28 3.11 13.87
C PRO A 20 -1.00 2.28 14.02
N ALA A 21 -1.05 1.13 13.36
CA ALA A 21 -2.13 0.16 13.49
C ALA A 21 -1.88 -0.78 14.67
N LEU A 22 -1.99 -0.29 15.91
CA LEU A 22 -1.61 -1.04 17.12
C LEU A 22 -2.25 -2.44 17.22
N ASN A 23 -3.47 -2.61 16.71
CA ASN A 23 -4.21 -3.88 16.67
C ASN A 23 -4.37 -4.43 15.24
N GLY A 24 -3.51 -3.99 14.32
CA GLY A 24 -3.69 -4.18 12.89
C GLY A 24 -4.89 -3.42 12.33
N GLY A 25 -5.29 -3.80 11.12
CA GLY A 25 -6.37 -3.18 10.39
C GLY A 25 -6.47 -3.70 8.97
N TYR A 26 -7.06 -2.89 8.10
CA TYR A 26 -7.31 -3.22 6.71
C TYR A 26 -7.06 -2.01 5.81
N LEU A 27 -6.38 -2.26 4.70
CA LEU A 27 -6.25 -1.33 3.59
C LEU A 27 -7.27 -1.72 2.52
N TYR A 28 -8.28 -0.90 2.33
CA TYR A 28 -9.26 -1.06 1.26
C TYR A 28 -8.72 -0.39 0.01
N ILE A 29 -8.67 -1.14 -1.10
CA ILE A 29 -8.19 -0.63 -2.38
C ILE A 29 -9.37 -0.64 -3.35
N TYR A 30 -9.56 0.46 -4.04
CA TYR A 30 -10.65 0.64 -4.99
C TYR A 30 -10.10 0.95 -6.37
N LEU A 31 -10.72 0.40 -7.41
CA LEU A 31 -10.48 0.76 -8.81
C LEU A 31 -11.76 1.38 -9.38
N ASN A 32 -11.69 2.64 -9.80
CA ASN A 32 -12.86 3.41 -10.24
C ASN A 32 -14.00 3.39 -9.19
N ASN A 33 -13.66 3.56 -7.91
CA ASN A 33 -14.57 3.52 -6.76
C ASN A 33 -15.26 2.16 -6.51
N ASN A 34 -14.90 1.10 -7.24
CA ASN A 34 -15.34 -0.26 -6.92
C ASN A 34 -14.27 -0.95 -6.07
N LEU A 35 -14.70 -1.69 -5.05
CA LEU A 35 -13.78 -2.44 -4.21
C LEU A 35 -13.01 -3.45 -5.07
N LEU A 36 -11.70 -3.30 -5.09
CA LEU A 36 -10.78 -4.17 -5.82
C LEU A 36 -10.30 -5.30 -4.90
N THR A 37 -9.76 -4.94 -3.74
CA THR A 37 -9.33 -5.90 -2.71
C THR A 37 -9.31 -5.25 -1.33
N ILE A 38 -9.18 -6.09 -0.30
CA ILE A 38 -8.93 -5.69 1.08
C ILE A 38 -7.66 -6.41 1.54
N VAL A 39 -6.67 -5.64 1.95
CA VAL A 39 -5.36 -6.16 2.36
C VAL A 39 -5.22 -5.98 3.87
N SER A 40 -4.71 -7.00 4.56
CA SER A 40 -4.50 -6.90 6.00
C SER A 40 -3.35 -5.96 6.31
N ILE A 41 -3.54 -5.08 7.29
CA ILE A 41 -2.49 -4.28 7.90
C ILE A 41 -2.06 -5.02 9.18
N PRO A 42 -0.81 -5.50 9.27
CA PRO A 42 -0.36 -6.20 10.47
C PRO A 42 -0.24 -5.26 11.67
N SER A 43 -0.27 -5.83 12.88
CA SER A 43 0.08 -5.09 14.09
C SER A 43 1.60 -4.89 14.15
N PRO A 44 2.12 -3.72 14.53
CA PRO A 44 3.55 -3.52 14.69
C PRO A 44 4.07 -4.28 15.91
N ASN A 45 5.35 -4.68 15.88
CA ASN A 45 6.02 -5.29 17.02
C ASN A 45 6.46 -4.21 18.02
N LEU A 46 5.62 -3.90 18.99
CA LEU A 46 5.87 -2.86 20.00
C LEU A 46 6.95 -3.22 21.04
N MET A 47 7.39 -4.49 21.10
CA MET A 47 8.42 -4.95 22.04
C MET A 47 9.83 -4.88 21.46
N ALA A 48 9.99 -4.38 20.25
CA ALA A 48 11.28 -4.25 19.60
C ALA A 48 12.13 -3.13 20.22
N ASP A 49 13.41 -3.43 20.49
CA ASP A 49 14.38 -2.46 21.05
C ASP A 49 14.74 -1.32 20.06
N ASN A 50 14.44 -1.49 18.77
CA ASN A 50 14.63 -0.47 17.74
C ASN A 50 13.51 -0.48 16.69
N SER A 51 13.38 0.63 15.98
CA SER A 51 12.27 0.85 15.04
C SER A 51 12.23 -0.14 13.88
N SER A 52 13.38 -0.57 13.35
CA SER A 52 13.42 -1.52 12.24
C SER A 52 12.93 -2.92 12.62
N GLN A 53 13.04 -3.30 13.90
CA GLN A 53 12.46 -4.54 14.40
C GLN A 53 11.01 -4.40 14.85
N SER A 54 10.47 -3.16 14.88
CA SER A 54 9.04 -2.91 15.11
C SER A 54 8.20 -3.09 13.85
N THR A 55 8.83 -3.06 12.67
CA THR A 55 8.15 -3.18 11.38
C THR A 55 7.70 -4.61 11.13
N VAL A 56 6.43 -4.78 10.81
CA VAL A 56 5.85 -6.03 10.31
C VAL A 56 5.34 -5.81 8.90
N GLU A 57 5.65 -6.74 8.01
CA GLU A 57 5.31 -6.71 6.59
C GLU A 57 4.17 -7.69 6.29
N ASN A 58 3.30 -7.30 5.36
CA ASN A 58 2.35 -8.18 4.70
C ASN A 58 2.42 -7.93 3.19
N ASP A 59 2.81 -8.94 2.44
CA ASP A 59 2.79 -8.99 0.99
C ASP A 59 1.56 -9.74 0.47
N ASP A 60 0.93 -9.22 -0.58
CA ASP A 60 -0.22 -9.87 -1.21
C ASP A 60 -0.21 -9.64 -2.74
N GLU A 61 -0.77 -10.58 -3.47
CA GLU A 61 -0.89 -10.55 -4.92
C GLU A 61 -2.33 -10.89 -5.33
N PHE A 62 -2.89 -10.11 -6.26
CA PHE A 62 -4.26 -10.29 -6.70
C PHE A 62 -4.45 -9.83 -8.14
N GLN A 63 -5.54 -10.28 -8.77
CA GLN A 63 -5.86 -9.97 -10.17
C GLN A 63 -7.25 -9.34 -10.27
N ASP A 64 -7.42 -8.36 -11.16
CA ASP A 64 -8.75 -7.82 -11.48
C ASP A 64 -9.49 -8.66 -12.53
N LYS A 65 -10.75 -8.30 -12.79
CA LYS A 65 -11.60 -8.98 -13.77
C LYS A 65 -11.10 -8.88 -15.22
N ASP A 66 -10.26 -7.90 -15.52
CA ASP A 66 -9.73 -7.61 -16.85
C ASP A 66 -8.35 -8.30 -17.06
N GLY A 67 -7.86 -9.01 -16.05
CA GLY A 67 -6.62 -9.78 -16.10
C GLY A 67 -5.36 -8.96 -15.77
N ASN A 68 -5.50 -7.78 -15.18
CA ASN A 68 -4.35 -7.04 -14.67
C ASN A 68 -3.94 -7.59 -13.32
N ASP A 69 -2.65 -7.84 -13.13
CA ASP A 69 -2.07 -8.33 -11.90
C ASP A 69 -1.60 -7.16 -11.03
N TYR A 70 -1.69 -7.35 -9.72
CA TYR A 70 -1.33 -6.36 -8.71
C TYR A 70 -0.49 -7.04 -7.64
N SER A 71 0.55 -6.36 -7.16
CA SER A 71 1.34 -6.77 -6.01
C SER A 71 1.38 -5.63 -5.01
N ILE A 72 1.11 -5.92 -3.75
CA ILE A 72 1.11 -4.92 -2.68
C ILE A 72 1.97 -5.37 -1.52
N ILE A 73 2.72 -4.42 -0.97
CA ILE A 73 3.45 -4.58 0.28
C ILE A 73 2.89 -3.54 1.25
N VAL A 74 2.49 -3.99 2.44
CA VAL A 74 2.04 -3.17 3.56
C VAL A 74 3.00 -3.34 4.73
N LEU A 75 3.55 -2.23 5.20
CA LEU A 75 4.47 -2.16 6.33
C LEU A 75 3.75 -1.46 7.49
N SER A 76 3.74 -2.09 8.66
CA SER A 76 3.26 -1.45 9.90
C SER A 76 4.38 -1.35 10.92
N SER A 77 4.61 -0.16 11.45
CA SER A 77 5.61 0.11 12.49
C SER A 77 5.00 0.94 13.62
N MET A 78 5.79 1.19 14.68
CA MET A 78 5.38 2.11 15.74
C MET A 78 5.20 3.57 15.27
N TYR A 79 5.65 3.91 14.06
CA TYR A 79 5.54 5.26 13.49
C TYR A 79 4.39 5.44 12.51
N GLY A 80 3.69 4.37 12.15
CA GLY A 80 2.66 4.44 11.13
C GLY A 80 2.60 3.22 10.24
N ILE A 81 1.94 3.40 9.11
CA ILE A 81 1.70 2.40 8.10
C ILE A 81 2.22 2.98 6.78
N ASP A 82 2.98 2.21 6.04
CA ASP A 82 3.42 2.53 4.68
C ASP A 82 2.96 1.42 3.76
N TRP A 83 2.63 1.74 2.51
CA TRP A 83 2.32 0.72 1.52
C TRP A 83 2.76 1.13 0.13
N ARG A 84 2.99 0.12 -0.69
CA ARG A 84 3.30 0.26 -2.12
C ARG A 84 2.52 -0.79 -2.90
N LEU A 85 1.83 -0.32 -3.94
CA LEU A 85 1.08 -1.15 -4.89
C LEU A 85 1.69 -1.01 -6.28
N ASP A 86 2.12 -2.13 -6.85
CA ASP A 86 2.63 -2.26 -8.21
C ASP A 86 1.56 -2.93 -9.09
N THR A 87 1.53 -2.57 -10.38
CA THR A 87 0.57 -3.11 -11.37
C THR A 87 1.28 -3.73 -12.56
N TYR A 88 0.79 -4.88 -13.06
CA TYR A 88 1.30 -5.57 -14.24
C TYR A 88 0.18 -5.90 -15.24
N PRO A 89 0.31 -5.51 -16.53
CA PRO A 89 1.36 -4.65 -17.08
C PRO A 89 1.30 -3.24 -16.45
N GLU A 90 2.45 -2.56 -16.45
CA GLU A 90 2.53 -1.19 -15.93
C GLU A 90 1.64 -0.25 -16.77
N ASP A 91 0.56 0.25 -16.18
CA ASP A 91 -0.36 1.21 -16.83
C ASP A 91 -0.71 2.37 -15.88
N GLU A 92 -0.17 3.55 -16.17
CA GLU A 92 -0.46 4.77 -15.43
C GLU A 92 -1.95 5.13 -15.41
N ASN A 93 -2.72 4.72 -16.43
CA ASN A 93 -4.15 5.00 -16.48
C ASN A 93 -4.92 4.17 -15.46
N ILE A 94 -4.42 2.98 -15.11
CA ILE A 94 -4.99 2.15 -14.03
C ILE A 94 -4.65 2.81 -12.69
N ILE A 95 -3.38 3.14 -12.46
CA ILE A 95 -2.91 3.74 -11.20
C ILE A 95 -3.67 5.03 -10.84
N LYS A 96 -3.92 5.91 -11.82
CA LYS A 96 -4.67 7.17 -11.63
C LYS A 96 -6.13 6.96 -11.19
N LYS A 97 -6.66 5.75 -11.34
CA LYS A 97 -8.04 5.36 -10.97
C LYS A 97 -8.10 4.59 -9.66
N ILE A 98 -6.93 4.30 -9.06
CA ILE A 98 -6.85 3.62 -7.77
C ILE A 98 -7.03 4.65 -6.66
N SER A 99 -7.85 4.30 -5.68
CA SER A 99 -7.96 5.01 -4.41
C SER A 99 -7.89 4.01 -3.26
N TYR A 100 -7.64 4.51 -2.05
CA TYR A 100 -7.47 3.67 -0.87
C TYR A 100 -8.13 4.27 0.37
N GLU A 101 -8.45 3.42 1.33
CA GLU A 101 -8.94 3.79 2.66
C GLU A 101 -8.29 2.90 3.72
N VAL A 102 -7.72 3.50 4.75
CA VAL A 102 -7.15 2.79 5.90
C VAL A 102 -8.21 2.68 6.98
N LYS A 103 -8.53 1.45 7.39
CA LYS A 103 -9.37 1.18 8.57
C LYS A 103 -8.57 0.43 9.62
N ARG A 104 -8.45 1.02 10.80
CA ARG A 104 -7.78 0.39 11.95
C ARG A 104 -8.79 -0.39 12.77
N ASN A 105 -8.33 -1.47 13.39
CA ASN A 105 -9.14 -2.16 14.39
C ASN A 105 -9.19 -1.31 15.67
N GLU A 106 -10.40 -0.94 16.09
CA GLU A 106 -10.63 -0.32 17.41
C GLU A 106 -10.68 -1.39 18.51
N TYR A 107 -10.42 -0.97 19.75
CA TYR A 107 -10.48 -1.81 20.95
C TYR A 107 -11.91 -2.14 21.38
#